data_AF-A0A6L3X3Y5-F1
#
_entry.id   AF-A0A6L3X3Y5-F1
#
_cell.length_a   1.000
_cell.length_b   1.000
_cell.length_c   1.000
_cell.angle_alpha   90.00
_cell.angle_beta   90.00
_cell.angle_gamma   90.00
#
_symmetry.space_group_name_H-M   'P 1'
#
loop_
_entity.id
_entity.type
_entity.pdbx_description
1 polymer ?
#
loop_
_entity_poly.entity_id
_entity_poly.type
_entity_poly.pdbx_seq_one_letter_code
_entity_poly.pdbx_strand_id
1 'polypeptide(L)' 'MRFYRPLGQISALTFDLDDTLYDNRPVILRTEQESLAFVQNYHPALKVMQNKDFQQLRQSLR' A
#
# COMPACT_ATOMS: atom_id res chain seq x y z
N MET A 1 13.21 -19.59 16.36
CA MET A 1 14.19 -18.66 15.74
C MET A 1 15.55 -19.33 15.72
N ARG A 2 16.30 -19.21 14.62
CA ARG A 2 17.68 -19.72 14.51
C ARG A 2 18.63 -18.52 14.51
N PHE A 3 19.59 -18.51 15.43
CA PHE A 3 20.64 -17.50 15.51
C PHE A 3 21.94 -18.09 14.98
N TYR A 4 22.44 -17.53 13.87
CA TYR A 4 23.64 -18.04 13.19
C TYR A 4 24.92 -17.34 13.64
N ARG A 5 24.82 -16.29 14.46
CA ARG A 5 25.95 -15.63 15.16
C ARG A 5 25.51 -15.14 16.55
N PRO A 6 26.45 -15.06 17.51
CA PRO A 6 26.20 -14.40 18.79
C PRO A 6 25.84 -12.92 18.55
N LEU A 7 24.79 -12.44 19.23
CA LEU A 7 24.44 -11.03 19.25
C LEU A 7 25.44 -10.28 20.12
N GLY A 8 26.16 -9.31 19.54
CA GLY A 8 26.97 -8.34 20.28
C GLY A 8 26.10 -7.28 20.96
N GLN A 9 26.73 -6.26 21.56
CA GLN A 9 26.01 -5.15 22.18
C GLN A 9 25.18 -4.39 21.14
N ILE A 10 23.87 -4.32 21.35
CA ILE A 10 22.95 -3.53 20.52
C ILE A 10 22.96 -2.09 21.06
N SER A 11 23.49 -1.15 20.28
CA SER A 11 23.56 0.27 20.67
C SER A 11 22.33 1.07 20.23
N ALA A 12 21.59 0.58 19.24
CA ALA A 12 20.38 1.21 18.73
C ALA A 12 19.49 0.19 18.01
N LEU A 13 18.19 0.45 18.01
CA LEU A 13 17.20 -0.22 17.18
C LEU A 13 16.42 0.86 16.42
N THR A 14 16.20 0.64 15.14
CA THR A 14 15.36 1.52 14.31
C THR A 14 14.19 0.70 13.81
N PHE A 15 13.04 1.35 13.72
CA PHE A 15 11.81 0.75 13.25
C PHE A 15 11.29 1.62 12.11
N ASP A 16 10.81 0.97 11.07
CA ASP A 16 9.99 1.65 10.08
C ASP A 16 8.68 2.12 10.74
N LEU A 17 8.02 3.10 10.14
CA LEU A 17 6.75 3.60 10.64
C LEU A 17 5.59 2.79 10.07
N ASP A 18 5.51 2.80 8.75
CA ASP A 18 4.45 2.16 7.98
C ASP A 18 4.58 0.64 8.05
N ASP A 19 3.46 -0.06 8.25
CA ASP A 19 3.41 -1.53 8.36
C ASP A 19 4.27 -2.16 9.47
N THR A 20 4.88 -1.34 10.33
CA THR A 20 5.72 -1.76 11.46
C THR A 20 5.22 -1.19 12.79
N LEU A 21 5.13 0.14 12.91
CA LEU A 21 4.65 0.80 14.14
C LEU A 21 3.19 1.24 14.06
N TYR A 22 2.68 1.46 12.85
CA TYR A 22 1.27 1.81 12.62
C TYR A 22 0.67 0.98 11.49
N ASP A 23 -0.63 0.69 11.61
CA ASP A 23 -1.40 0.09 10.52
C ASP A 23 -1.70 1.16 9.47
N ASN A 24 -0.99 1.11 8.34
CA ASN A 24 -1.18 2.05 7.23
C ASN A 24 -2.36 1.65 6.32
N ARG A 25 -2.93 0.46 6.49
CA ARG A 25 -3.97 -0.08 5.60
C ARG A 25 -5.18 0.84 5.48
N PRO A 26 -5.69 1.47 6.55
CA PRO A 26 -6.82 2.39 6.42
C PRO A 26 -6.51 3.59 5.52
N VAL A 27 -5.27 4.10 5.57
CA VAL A 27 -4.84 5.23 4.73
C VAL A 27 -4.74 4.80 3.26
N ILE A 28 -4.18 3.61 3.01
CA ILE A 28 -4.09 3.02 1.67
C ILE A 28 -5.51 2.83 1.09
N LEU A 29 -6.41 2.20 1.84
CA LEU A 29 -7.78 1.93 1.41
C LEU A 29 -8.55 3.22 1.11
N ARG A 30 -8.42 4.25 1.96
CA ARG A 30 -9.02 5.55 1.70
C ARG A 30 -8.47 6.17 0.42
N THR A 31 -7.16 6.11 0.22
CA THR A 31 -6.52 6.65 -0.99
C THR A 31 -7.02 5.95 -2.25
N GLU A 32 -7.18 4.62 -2.22
CA GLU A 32 -7.76 3.86 -3.33
C GLU A 32 -9.21 4.28 -3.62
N GLN A 33 -10.04 4.43 -2.58
CA GLN A 33 -11.43 4.85 -2.71
C GLN A 33 -11.58 6.25 -3.31
N GLU A 34 -10.83 7.22 -2.79
CA GLU A 34 -10.87 8.61 -3.26
C GLU A 34 -10.34 8.73 -4.70
N SER A 35 -9.29 7.97 -5.03
CA SER A 35 -8.75 7.93 -6.40
C SER A 35 -9.77 7.35 -7.38
N LEU A 36 -10.45 6.26 -7.00
CA LEU A 36 -11.50 5.66 -7.81
C LEU A 36 -12.68 6.65 -8.01
N ALA A 37 -13.13 7.29 -6.93
CA ALA A 37 -14.22 8.26 -6.97
C ALA A 37 -13.87 9.45 -7.89
N PHE A 38 -12.65 9.96 -7.80
CA PHE A 38 -12.16 11.01 -8.68
C PHE A 38 -12.27 10.61 -10.16
N VAL A 39 -11.77 9.43 -10.52
CA VAL A 39 -11.77 8.96 -11.92
C VAL A 39 -13.18 8.70 -12.43
N GLN A 40 -14.06 8.12 -11.62
CA GLN A 40 -15.47 7.91 -11.97
C GLN A 40 -16.21 9.23 -12.21
N ASN A 41 -15.86 10.28 -11.47
CA ASN A 41 -16.46 11.61 -11.60
C ASN A 41 -15.83 12.45 -12.74
N TYR A 42 -14.62 12.10 -13.17
CA TYR A 42 -13.90 12.85 -14.20
C TYR A 42 -14.50 12.69 -15.61
N HIS A 43 -14.95 11.49 -15.99
CA HIS A 43 -15.49 11.24 -17.33
C HIS A 43 -16.60 10.17 -17.34
N PRO A 44 -17.73 10.37 -18.05
CA PRO A 44 -18.86 9.42 -18.04
C PRO A 44 -18.49 7.98 -18.42
N ALA A 45 -17.55 7.81 -19.37
CA ALA A 45 -17.09 6.48 -19.78
C ALA A 45 -16.36 5.70 -18.67
N LEU A 46 -15.87 6.39 -17.63
CA LEU A 46 -15.10 5.80 -16.53
C LEU A 46 -15.98 5.50 -15.30
N LYS A 47 -17.26 5.83 -15.34
CA LYS A 47 -18.18 5.66 -14.20
C LYS A 47 -18.32 4.22 -13.71
N VAL A 48 -18.11 3.25 -14.61
CA VAL A 48 -18.19 1.82 -14.31
C VAL A 48 -16.86 1.19 -13.89
N MET A 49 -15.78 1.97 -13.90
CA MET A 49 -14.44 1.51 -13.53
C MET A 49 -14.42 1.07 -12.06
N GLN A 50 -13.66 0.02 -11.76
CA GLN A 50 -13.51 -0.59 -10.45
C GLN A 50 -12.03 -0.71 -10.06
N ASN A 51 -11.74 -0.90 -8.77
CA ASN A 51 -10.37 -1.09 -8.28
C ASN A 51 -9.64 -2.27 -8.95
N LYS A 52 -10.36 -3.33 -9.32
CA LYS A 52 -9.76 -4.47 -10.05
C LYS A 52 -9.19 -4.06 -11.41
N ASP A 53 -9.81 -3.08 -12.07
CA ASP A 53 -9.39 -2.62 -13.39
C ASP A 53 -8.06 -1.83 -13.26
N PHE A 54 -7.91 -1.04 -12.19
CA PHE A 54 -6.62 -0.42 -11.84
C PHE A 54 -5.54 -1.44 -11.53
N GLN A 55 -5.88 -2.50 -10.77
CA GLN A 55 -4.92 -3.55 -10.45
C GLN A 55 -4.44 -4.29 -11.72
N GLN A 56 -5.35 -4.59 -12.64
CA GLN A 56 -5.02 -5.20 -13.92
C GLN A 56 -4.13 -4.28 -14.78
N LEU A 57 -4.48 -2.99 -14.91
CA LEU A 57 -3.68 -2.02 -15.63
C LEU A 57 -2.26 -1.93 -15.05
N ARG A 58 -2.14 -1.82 -13.73
CA ARG A 58 -0.83 -1.78 -13.06
C ARG A 58 -0.01 -3.05 -13.29
N GLN A 59 -0.65 -4.22 -13.35
CA GLN A 59 0.04 -5.47 -13.67
C GLN A 59 0.52 -5.51 -15.12
N SER A 60 -0.24 -4.95 -16.07
CA SER A 60 0.18 -4.88 -17.48
C SER A 60 1.34 -3.92 -17.76
N LEU A 61 1.65 -3.02 -16.83
CA LEU A 61 2.74 -2.05 -16.93
C LEU A 61 4.05 -2.54 -16.29
N ARG A 62 4.04 -3.74 -15.69
CA ARG A 62 5.21 -4.41 -15.12
C ARG A 62 5.83 -5.38 -16.11
#